data_AF-A0A842XES9-F1
#
_entry.id   AF-A0A842XES9-F1
#
_cell.length_a   1.000
_cell.length_b   1.000
_cell.length_c   1.000
_cell.angle_alpha   90.00
_cell.angle_beta   90.00
_cell.angle_gamma   90.00
#
_symmetry.space_group_name_H-M   'P 1'
#
loop_
_entity.id
_entity.type
_entity.pdbx_description
1 polymer ?
#
loop_
_entity_poly.entity_id
_entity_poly.type
_entity_poly.pdbx_seq_one_letter_code
_entity_poly.pdbx_strand_id
1 'polypeptide(L)'
;MKEKDLVTVNLLILELATMVVAIALAFTAQLISQLRSITLYEIIEFFLITVIVIWFWWIYVMERLEYPPKSDVFPVYDVLILISISLIPLVYRNGGLRYLSALFSFMMLSWSFMIYHIIKEHSEDITKEEEKFLRTEAKLRICIVIFSSFTALISFYSTFYSIIIFSLVTLFILMSAYVHRISRINILKSYRRWRG
;
A
#
# COMPACT_ATOMS: atom_id res chain seq x y z
N MET A 1 13.55 -0.06 -23.67
CA MET A 1 12.32 -0.81 -24.01
C MET A 1 11.53 -0.06 -25.07
N LYS A 2 10.96 -0.76 -26.05
CA LYS A 2 10.04 -0.13 -27.01
C LYS A 2 8.72 0.16 -26.29
N GLU A 3 8.03 1.22 -26.68
CA GLU A 3 6.78 1.71 -26.07
C GLU A 3 5.70 0.61 -25.88
N LYS A 4 5.66 -0.39 -26.79
CA LYS A 4 4.79 -1.58 -26.68
C LYS A 4 5.10 -2.49 -25.49
N ASP A 5 6.38 -2.60 -25.11
CA ASP A 5 6.80 -3.48 -24.01
C ASP A 5 6.32 -2.90 -22.67
N LEU A 6 6.38 -1.56 -22.52
CA LEU A 6 5.90 -0.85 -21.33
C LEU A 6 4.39 -0.96 -21.14
N VAL A 7 3.61 -0.86 -22.23
CA VAL A 7 2.15 -1.07 -22.19
C VAL A 7 1.81 -2.50 -21.75
N THR A 8 2.58 -3.47 -22.23
CA THR A 8 2.38 -4.89 -21.89
C THR A 8 2.72 -5.17 -20.42
N VAL A 9 3.82 -4.62 -19.92
CA VAL A 9 4.23 -4.74 -18.51
C VAL A 9 3.22 -4.07 -17.57
N ASN A 10 2.73 -2.89 -17.91
CA ASN A 10 1.69 -2.22 -17.13
C ASN A 10 0.39 -3.01 -17.07
N LEU A 11 0.00 -3.62 -18.18
CA LEU A 11 -1.20 -4.46 -18.23
C LEU A 11 -1.02 -5.71 -17.37
N LEU A 12 0.15 -6.37 -17.45
CA LEU A 12 0.46 -7.53 -16.61
C LEU A 12 0.47 -7.20 -15.11
N ILE A 13 1.03 -6.05 -14.71
CA ILE A 13 1.00 -5.60 -13.32
C ILE A 13 -0.44 -5.32 -12.88
N LEU A 14 -1.24 -4.71 -13.74
CA LEU A 14 -2.65 -4.44 -13.44
C LEU A 14 -3.45 -5.73 -13.28
N GLU A 15 -3.26 -6.71 -14.17
CA GLU A 15 -3.89 -8.02 -14.10
C GLU A 15 -3.47 -8.76 -12.83
N LEU A 16 -2.17 -8.79 -12.52
CA LEU A 16 -1.67 -9.43 -11.30
C LEU A 16 -2.25 -8.77 -10.05
N ALA A 17 -2.23 -7.43 -9.99
CA ALA A 17 -2.76 -6.69 -8.86
C ALA A 17 -4.28 -6.91 -8.68
N THR A 18 -5.03 -6.96 -9.77
CA THR A 18 -6.48 -7.22 -9.72
C THR A 18 -6.81 -8.66 -9.33
N MET A 19 -6.05 -9.65 -9.80
CA MET A 19 -6.17 -11.05 -9.35
C MET A 19 -5.91 -11.19 -7.85
N VAL A 20 -4.86 -10.53 -7.35
CA VAL A 20 -4.51 -10.52 -5.92
C VAL A 20 -5.60 -9.90 -5.06
N VAL A 21 -6.22 -8.79 -5.51
CA VAL A 21 -7.37 -8.22 -4.82
C VAL A 21 -8.58 -9.14 -4.88
N ALA A 22 -8.85 -9.77 -6.02
CA ALA A 22 -9.94 -10.74 -6.13
C ALA A 22 -9.76 -11.90 -5.15
N ILE A 23 -8.54 -12.40 -4.98
CA ILE A 23 -8.19 -13.41 -3.96
C ILE A 23 -8.41 -12.87 -2.54
N ALA A 24 -7.95 -11.65 -2.25
CA ALA A 24 -8.17 -11.02 -0.95
C ALA A 24 -9.67 -10.91 -0.64
N LEU A 25 -10.47 -10.40 -1.58
CA LEU A 25 -11.93 -10.30 -1.46
C LEU A 25 -12.59 -11.66 -1.31
N ALA A 26 -12.12 -12.68 -2.03
CA ALA A 26 -12.60 -14.04 -1.90
C ALA A 26 -12.35 -14.60 -0.49
N PHE A 27 -11.17 -14.36 0.10
CA PHE A 27 -10.89 -14.72 1.49
C PHE A 27 -11.82 -13.98 2.46
N THR A 28 -12.04 -12.68 2.24
CA THR A 28 -12.96 -11.89 3.08
C THR A 28 -14.40 -12.42 2.97
N ALA A 29 -14.85 -12.80 1.77
CA ALA A 29 -16.19 -13.34 1.54
C ALA A 29 -16.36 -14.75 2.13
N GLN A 30 -15.35 -15.61 1.98
CA GLN A 30 -15.31 -16.93 2.61
C GLN A 30 -15.42 -16.81 4.14
N LEU A 31 -14.78 -15.79 4.72
CA LEU A 31 -14.86 -15.45 6.15
C LEU A 31 -16.32 -15.26 6.60
N ILE A 32 -17.11 -14.49 5.87
CA ILE A 32 -18.54 -14.29 6.16
C ILE A 32 -19.31 -15.60 6.02
N SER A 33 -19.07 -16.36 4.95
CA SER A 33 -19.83 -17.60 4.67
C SER A 33 -19.66 -18.70 5.74
N GLN A 34 -18.58 -18.63 6.53
CA GLN A 34 -18.28 -19.59 7.60
C GLN A 34 -18.89 -19.20 8.96
N LEU A 35 -19.43 -17.99 9.09
CA LEU A 35 -20.05 -17.52 10.33
C LEU A 35 -21.47 -18.07 10.47
N ARG A 36 -21.74 -18.75 11.59
CA ARG A 36 -23.04 -19.38 11.89
C ARG A 36 -24.17 -18.35 12.12
N SER A 37 -23.81 -17.13 12.49
CA SER A 37 -24.71 -15.98 12.65
C SER A 37 -23.95 -14.73 12.24
N ILE A 38 -24.49 -13.96 11.31
CA ILE A 38 -23.88 -12.71 10.86
C ILE A 38 -24.38 -11.58 11.76
N THR A 39 -23.47 -10.97 12.51
CA THR A 39 -23.74 -9.79 13.34
C THR A 39 -23.40 -8.50 12.57
N LEU A 40 -24.02 -7.39 12.99
CA LEU A 40 -23.76 -6.07 12.39
C LEU A 40 -22.30 -5.64 12.57
N TYR A 41 -21.66 -6.07 13.66
CA TYR A 41 -20.24 -5.86 13.92
C TYR A 41 -19.35 -6.50 12.85
N GLU A 42 -19.58 -7.79 12.53
CA GLU A 42 -18.80 -8.53 11.52
C GLU A 42 -18.99 -7.95 10.11
N ILE A 43 -20.18 -7.40 9.80
CA ILE A 43 -20.43 -6.70 8.52
C ILE A 43 -19.58 -5.43 8.43
N ILE A 44 -19.54 -4.63 9.49
CA ILE A 44 -18.74 -3.41 9.55
C ILE A 44 -17.25 -3.74 9.42
N GLU A 45 -16.81 -4.77 10.15
CA GLU A 45 -15.43 -5.26 10.13
C GLU A 45 -15.01 -5.73 8.72
N PHE A 46 -15.86 -6.52 8.06
CA PHE A 46 -15.66 -6.92 6.66
C PHE A 46 -15.55 -5.73 5.72
N PHE A 47 -16.44 -4.75 5.84
CA PHE A 47 -16.44 -3.56 5.00
C PHE A 47 -15.15 -2.76 5.18
N LEU A 48 -14.70 -2.57 6.42
CA LEU A 48 -13.46 -1.85 6.73
C LEU A 48 -12.23 -2.54 6.13
N ILE A 49 -12.09 -3.86 6.32
CA ILE A 49 -10.97 -4.64 5.74
C ILE A 49 -10.98 -4.52 4.21
N THR A 50 -12.15 -4.66 3.61
CA THR A 50 -12.31 -4.59 2.15
C THR A 50 -11.89 -3.23 1.62
N VAL A 51 -12.35 -2.14 2.25
CA VAL A 51 -11.94 -0.77 1.88
C VAL A 51 -10.43 -0.60 2.00
N ILE A 52 -9.81 -1.10 3.07
CA ILE A 52 -8.36 -1.02 3.28
C ILE A 52 -7.59 -1.78 2.17
N VAL A 53 -8.01 -3.00 1.84
CA VAL A 53 -7.40 -3.80 0.77
C VAL A 53 -7.48 -3.09 -0.58
N ILE A 54 -8.67 -2.59 -0.94
CA ILE A 54 -8.88 -1.84 -2.19
C ILE A 54 -8.03 -0.57 -2.21
N TRP A 55 -7.93 0.13 -1.08
CA TRP A 55 -7.13 1.34 -0.96
C TRP A 55 -5.65 1.08 -1.22
N PHE A 56 -5.07 0.05 -0.59
CA PHE A 56 -3.67 -0.32 -0.85
C PHE A 56 -3.44 -0.74 -2.29
N TRP A 57 -4.32 -1.57 -2.84
CA TRP A 57 -4.24 -1.95 -4.24
C TRP A 57 -4.25 -0.74 -5.17
N TRP A 58 -5.16 0.21 -4.94
CA TRP A 58 -5.29 1.40 -5.78
C TRP A 58 -4.02 2.25 -5.77
N ILE A 59 -3.42 2.46 -4.58
CA ILE A 59 -2.15 3.20 -4.47
C ILE A 59 -1.05 2.46 -5.23
N TYR A 60 -0.93 1.15 -5.02
CA TYR A 60 0.09 0.33 -5.68
C TYR A 60 -0.01 0.42 -7.20
N VAL A 61 -1.22 0.24 -7.75
CA VAL A 61 -1.47 0.35 -9.19
C VAL A 61 -1.12 1.75 -9.70
N MET A 62 -1.54 2.80 -9.00
CA MET A 62 -1.26 4.18 -9.42
C MET A 62 0.23 4.51 -9.42
N GLU A 63 0.98 3.98 -8.46
CA GLU A 63 2.43 4.16 -8.37
C GLU A 63 3.15 3.40 -9.50
N ARG A 64 2.70 2.18 -9.84
CA ARG A 64 3.28 1.39 -10.93
C ARG A 64 2.89 1.82 -12.33
N LEU A 65 1.71 2.42 -12.51
CA LEU A 65 1.35 3.06 -13.77
C LEU A 65 2.20 4.31 -14.04
N GLU A 66 2.59 5.05 -12.99
CA GLU A 66 3.46 6.22 -13.10
C GLU A 66 4.93 5.83 -13.28
N TYR A 67 5.38 4.80 -12.55
CA TYR A 67 6.75 4.30 -12.58
C TYR A 67 6.81 2.80 -12.94
N PRO A 68 6.63 2.47 -14.22
CA PRO A 68 6.69 1.09 -14.70
C PRO A 68 8.10 0.52 -14.47
N PRO A 69 8.24 -0.76 -14.07
CA PRO A 69 9.55 -1.36 -13.93
C PRO A 69 10.28 -1.38 -15.27
N LYS A 70 11.55 -0.98 -15.25
CA LYS A 70 12.42 -0.90 -16.44
C LYS A 70 13.47 -2.01 -16.48
N SER A 71 13.79 -2.59 -15.33
CA SER A 71 14.72 -3.70 -15.24
C SER A 71 14.03 -5.03 -15.58
N ASP A 72 14.75 -5.91 -16.25
CA ASP A 72 14.34 -7.31 -16.46
C ASP A 72 14.56 -8.17 -15.19
N VAL A 73 14.98 -7.57 -14.09
CA VAL A 73 15.17 -8.25 -12.79
C VAL A 73 13.81 -8.52 -12.15
N PHE A 74 13.70 -9.66 -11.47
CA PHE A 74 12.48 -10.05 -10.77
C PHE A 74 12.03 -8.97 -9.76
N PRO A 75 10.77 -8.50 -9.82
CA PRO A 75 10.28 -7.38 -9.00
C PRO A 75 9.91 -7.87 -7.58
N VAL A 76 10.93 -8.19 -6.77
CA VAL A 76 10.76 -8.78 -5.43
C VAL A 76 9.83 -7.93 -4.56
N TYR A 77 10.04 -6.62 -4.51
CA TYR A 77 9.30 -5.74 -3.60
C TYR A 77 7.82 -5.66 -3.95
N ASP A 78 7.48 -5.62 -5.24
CA ASP A 78 6.09 -5.68 -5.73
C ASP A 78 5.38 -6.93 -5.26
N VAL A 79 6.02 -8.07 -5.45
CA VAL A 79 5.47 -9.36 -5.05
C VAL A 79 5.26 -9.40 -3.54
N LEU A 80 6.22 -8.90 -2.74
CA LEU A 80 6.08 -8.82 -1.29
C LEU A 80 4.92 -7.92 -0.86
N ILE A 81 4.73 -6.76 -1.52
CA ILE A 81 3.61 -5.85 -1.23
C ILE A 81 2.28 -6.52 -1.58
N LEU A 82 2.16 -7.10 -2.77
CA LEU A 82 0.94 -7.76 -3.23
C LEU A 82 0.56 -8.96 -2.36
N ILE A 83 1.54 -9.80 -1.99
CA ILE A 83 1.32 -10.89 -1.03
C ILE A 83 0.84 -10.30 0.30
N SER A 84 1.47 -9.24 0.79
CA SER A 84 1.07 -8.60 2.05
C SER A 84 -0.37 -8.09 2.01
N ILE A 85 -0.78 -7.45 0.90
CA ILE A 85 -2.16 -6.99 0.69
C ILE A 85 -3.14 -8.17 0.74
N SER A 86 -2.81 -9.28 0.08
CA SER A 86 -3.66 -10.48 0.06
C SER A 86 -3.83 -11.14 1.43
N LEU A 87 -2.82 -11.01 2.29
CA LEU A 87 -2.81 -11.60 3.63
C LEU A 87 -3.59 -10.79 4.65
N ILE A 88 -3.97 -9.54 4.36
CA ILE A 88 -4.68 -8.66 5.29
C ILE A 88 -5.90 -9.34 5.92
N PRO A 89 -6.85 -9.94 5.16
CA PRO A 89 -8.05 -10.54 5.74
C PRO A 89 -7.71 -11.73 6.65
N LEU A 90 -6.76 -12.57 6.23
CA LEU A 90 -6.35 -13.76 6.98
C LEU A 90 -5.64 -13.41 8.29
N VAL A 91 -4.69 -12.48 8.22
CA VAL A 91 -3.88 -12.06 9.37
C VAL A 91 -4.73 -11.37 10.41
N TYR A 92 -5.66 -10.52 9.97
CA TYR A 92 -6.59 -9.86 10.85
C TYR A 92 -7.51 -10.85 11.58
N ARG A 93 -8.02 -11.89 10.89
CA ARG A 93 -8.80 -12.96 11.53
C ARG A 93 -8.00 -13.72 12.60
N ASN A 94 -6.75 -14.09 12.29
CA ASN A 94 -5.99 -15.04 13.12
C ASN A 94 -5.32 -14.41 14.34
N GLY A 95 -5.04 -13.11 14.35
CA GLY A 95 -4.52 -12.46 15.55
C GLY A 95 -4.74 -10.96 15.63
N GLY A 96 -5.81 -10.50 14.98
CA GLY A 96 -6.34 -9.16 15.12
C GLY A 96 -5.31 -8.08 14.83
N LEU A 97 -5.35 -7.02 15.64
CA LEU A 97 -4.54 -5.82 15.47
C LEU A 97 -3.04 -6.09 15.60
N ARG A 98 -2.62 -7.08 16.41
CA ARG A 98 -1.20 -7.37 16.64
C ARG A 98 -0.54 -7.80 15.34
N TYR A 99 -1.06 -8.86 14.74
CA TYR A 99 -0.46 -9.40 13.51
C TYR A 99 -0.72 -8.48 12.32
N LEU A 100 -1.85 -7.77 12.30
CA LEU A 100 -2.11 -6.78 11.27
C LEU A 100 -1.10 -5.62 11.33
N SER A 101 -0.72 -5.16 12.52
CA SER A 101 0.34 -4.14 12.69
C SER A 101 1.71 -4.62 12.20
N ALA A 102 2.05 -5.89 12.48
CA ALA A 102 3.28 -6.48 11.97
C ALA A 102 3.28 -6.60 10.44
N LEU A 103 2.14 -7.00 9.85
CA LEU A 103 1.95 -7.06 8.41
C LEU A 103 2.08 -5.68 7.74
N PHE A 104 1.44 -4.65 8.32
CA PHE A 104 1.55 -3.28 7.81
C PHE A 104 2.98 -2.74 7.90
N SER A 105 3.69 -3.07 8.98
CA SER A 105 5.11 -2.73 9.11
C SER A 105 5.95 -3.37 7.99
N PHE A 106 5.79 -4.67 7.77
CA PHE A 106 6.50 -5.40 6.72
C PHE A 106 6.16 -4.87 5.31
N MET A 107 4.88 -4.63 5.04
CA MET A 107 4.39 -4.11 3.77
C MET A 107 4.97 -2.72 3.50
N MET A 108 4.89 -1.80 4.46
CA MET A 108 5.39 -0.43 4.32
C MET A 108 6.91 -0.36 4.16
N LEU A 109 7.63 -1.27 4.80
CA LEU A 109 9.07 -1.41 4.64
C LEU A 109 9.41 -1.85 3.21
N SER A 110 8.75 -2.90 2.73
CA SER A 110 8.91 -3.39 1.34
C SER A 110 8.60 -2.29 0.33
N TRP A 111 7.55 -1.51 0.59
CA TRP A 111 7.12 -0.40 -0.26
C TRP A 111 8.07 0.79 -0.23
N SER A 112 8.71 1.08 0.91
CA SER A 112 9.77 2.10 0.99
C SER A 112 10.98 1.69 0.14
N PHE A 113 11.39 0.42 0.20
CA PHE A 113 12.45 -0.10 -0.68
C PHE A 113 12.07 -0.07 -2.16
N MET A 114 10.81 -0.36 -2.49
CA MET A 114 10.30 -0.22 -3.85
C MET A 114 10.47 1.21 -4.39
N ILE A 115 10.12 2.24 -3.59
CA ILE A 115 10.32 3.65 -3.99
C ILE A 115 11.80 3.95 -4.22
N TYR A 116 12.70 3.52 -3.31
CA TYR A 116 14.14 3.74 -3.51
C TYR A 116 14.65 3.05 -4.78
N HIS A 117 14.08 1.90 -5.13
CA HIS A 117 14.39 1.22 -6.38
C HIS A 117 13.88 2.00 -7.60
N ILE A 118 12.64 2.50 -7.56
CA ILE A 118 12.05 3.35 -8.59
C ILE A 118 12.94 4.57 -8.87
N ILE A 119 13.37 5.28 -7.82
CA ILE A 119 14.26 6.44 -7.93
C ILE A 119 15.56 6.05 -8.65
N LYS A 120 16.12 4.88 -8.34
CA LYS A 120 17.36 4.39 -8.95
C LYS A 120 17.16 4.00 -10.42
N GLU A 121 16.06 3.32 -10.76
CA GLU A 121 15.77 2.88 -12.13
C GLU A 121 15.37 4.04 -13.06
N HIS A 122 14.80 5.10 -12.50
CA HIS A 122 14.29 6.25 -13.26
C HIS A 122 15.11 7.53 -13.00
N SER A 123 16.34 7.41 -12.52
CA SER A 123 17.17 8.57 -12.15
C SER A 123 17.44 9.53 -13.31
N GLU A 124 17.40 9.05 -14.55
CA GLU A 124 17.60 9.86 -15.76
C GLU A 124 16.33 10.61 -16.20
N ASP A 125 15.15 10.11 -15.83
CA ASP A 125 13.86 10.64 -16.28
C ASP A 125 13.13 11.49 -15.22
N ILE A 126 13.53 11.36 -13.95
CA ILE A 126 12.89 12.03 -12.82
C ILE A 126 13.57 13.38 -12.54
N THR A 127 12.77 14.42 -12.33
CA THR A 127 13.28 15.74 -11.92
C THR A 127 13.74 15.75 -10.46
N LYS A 128 14.64 16.67 -10.08
CA LYS A 128 15.11 16.81 -8.69
C LYS A 128 13.96 17.05 -7.68
N GLU A 129 12.89 17.71 -8.11
CA GLU A 129 11.71 17.95 -7.27
C GLU A 129 10.92 16.67 -7.01
N GLU A 130 10.68 15.88 -8.06
CA GLU A 130 10.04 14.57 -7.97
C GLU A 130 10.87 13.57 -7.16
N GLU A 131 12.20 13.57 -7.34
CA GLU A 131 13.10 12.74 -6.53
C GLU A 131 12.99 13.08 -5.04
N LYS A 132 13.00 14.37 -4.70
CA LYS A 132 12.83 14.84 -3.32
C LYS A 132 11.46 14.44 -2.77
N PHE A 133 10.43 14.52 -3.58
CA PHE A 133 9.08 14.09 -3.21
C PHE A 133 9.04 12.58 -2.91
N LEU A 134 9.52 11.74 -3.81
CA LEU A 134 9.57 10.28 -3.64
C LEU A 134 10.41 9.89 -2.42
N ARG A 135 11.57 10.53 -2.20
CA ARG A 135 12.38 10.30 -0.98
C ARG A 135 11.63 10.68 0.30
N THR A 136 10.82 11.72 0.25
CA THR A 136 9.99 12.14 1.40
C THR A 136 8.90 11.11 1.65
N GLU A 137 8.27 10.60 0.60
CA GLU A 137 7.27 9.53 0.70
C GLU A 137 7.87 8.24 1.26
N ALA A 138 9.03 7.81 0.78
CA ALA A 138 9.74 6.65 1.31
C ALA A 138 10.04 6.80 2.82
N LYS A 139 10.44 8.00 3.26
CA LYS A 139 10.66 8.32 4.68
C LYS A 139 9.37 8.31 5.49
N LEU A 140 8.26 8.84 4.96
CA LEU A 140 6.95 8.77 5.62
C LEU A 140 6.51 7.33 5.82
N ARG A 141 6.74 6.46 4.83
CA ARG A 141 6.49 5.01 4.95
C ARG A 141 7.36 4.36 6.02
N ILE A 142 8.63 4.76 6.17
CA ILE A 142 9.49 4.32 7.28
C ILE A 142 8.94 4.78 8.64
N CYS A 143 8.40 5.99 8.76
CA CYS A 143 7.72 6.41 9.99
C CYS A 143 6.54 5.48 10.31
N ILE A 144 5.73 5.11 9.30
CA ILE A 144 4.63 4.14 9.45
C ILE A 144 5.16 2.77 9.90
N VAL A 145 6.28 2.29 9.36
CA VAL A 145 6.94 1.05 9.81
C VAL A 145 7.23 1.12 11.31
N ILE A 146 7.84 2.22 11.77
CA ILE A 146 8.19 2.42 13.18
C ILE A 146 6.93 2.39 14.05
N PHE A 147 5.92 3.20 13.75
CA PHE A 147 4.68 3.24 14.53
C PHE A 147 3.92 1.90 14.52
N SER A 148 3.87 1.22 13.38
CA SER A 148 3.21 -0.09 13.27
C SER A 148 3.95 -1.16 14.08
N SER A 149 5.28 -1.18 14.03
CA SER A 149 6.11 -2.07 14.87
C SER A 149 5.91 -1.78 16.36
N PHE A 150 5.88 -0.51 16.77
CA PHE A 150 5.57 -0.13 18.16
C PHE A 150 4.16 -0.60 18.56
N THR A 151 3.17 -0.47 17.67
CA THR A 151 1.81 -0.93 17.92
C THR A 151 1.76 -2.44 18.16
N ALA A 152 2.50 -3.21 17.35
CA ALA A 152 2.61 -4.66 17.52
C ALA A 152 3.25 -5.03 18.88
N LEU A 153 4.31 -4.32 19.29
CA LEU A 153 4.95 -4.55 20.60
C LEU A 153 4.05 -4.16 21.78
N ILE A 154 3.40 -3.00 21.71
CA ILE A 154 2.49 -2.51 22.77
C ILE A 154 1.29 -3.44 22.93
N SER A 155 0.89 -4.13 21.86
CA SER A 155 -0.26 -5.05 21.91
C SER A 155 -0.04 -6.28 22.80
N PHE A 156 1.20 -6.56 23.22
CA PHE A 156 1.48 -7.56 24.26
C PHE A 156 1.06 -7.09 25.65
N TYR A 157 1.07 -5.78 25.89
CA TYR A 157 0.86 -5.18 27.19
C TYR A 157 -0.56 -4.61 27.36
N SER A 158 -1.11 -3.99 26.31
CA SER A 158 -2.45 -3.38 26.40
C SER A 158 -3.15 -3.30 25.04
N THR A 159 -4.29 -3.99 24.96
CA THR A 159 -5.17 -3.95 23.78
C THR A 159 -5.74 -2.55 23.53
N PHE A 160 -6.07 -1.80 24.59
CA PHE A 160 -6.68 -0.47 24.47
C PHE A 160 -5.72 0.55 23.82
N TYR A 161 -4.48 0.63 24.30
CA TYR A 161 -3.49 1.53 23.71
C TYR A 161 -3.13 1.11 22.28
N SER A 162 -3.08 -0.18 21.98
CA SER A 162 -2.87 -0.66 20.61
C SER A 162 -3.99 -0.25 19.66
N ILE A 163 -5.25 -0.26 20.08
CA ILE A 163 -6.38 0.21 19.24
C ILE A 163 -6.18 1.69 18.88
N ILE A 164 -5.83 2.53 19.86
CA ILE A 164 -5.64 3.97 19.64
C ILE A 164 -4.48 4.22 18.66
N ILE A 165 -3.32 3.62 18.90
CA ILE A 165 -2.14 3.82 18.06
C ILE A 165 -2.39 3.25 16.66
N PHE A 166 -2.99 2.05 16.56
CA PHE A 166 -3.34 1.45 15.27
C PHE A 166 -4.30 2.33 14.46
N SER A 167 -5.30 2.92 15.12
CA SER A 167 -6.25 3.83 14.47
C SER A 167 -5.55 5.09 13.94
N LEU A 168 -4.63 5.67 14.72
CA LEU A 168 -3.82 6.80 14.29
C LEU A 168 -2.92 6.46 13.10
N VAL A 169 -2.27 5.29 13.13
CA VAL A 169 -1.44 4.80 12.03
C VAL A 169 -2.28 4.60 10.76
N THR A 170 -3.44 3.97 10.89
CA THR A 170 -4.35 3.75 9.76
C THR A 170 -4.83 5.08 9.17
N LEU A 171 -5.22 6.03 10.02
CA LEU A 171 -5.59 7.37 9.58
C LEU A 171 -4.42 8.06 8.86
N PHE A 172 -3.21 7.94 9.38
CA PHE A 172 -2.03 8.54 8.78
C PHE A 172 -1.71 7.95 7.39
N ILE A 173 -1.85 6.64 7.22
CA ILE A 173 -1.71 5.95 5.92
C ILE A 173 -2.77 6.45 4.92
N LEU A 174 -4.02 6.59 5.35
CA LEU A 174 -5.09 7.10 4.49
C LEU A 174 -4.83 8.56 4.09
N MET A 175 -4.35 9.39 5.02
CA MET A 175 -4.05 10.80 4.77
C MET A 175 -2.81 10.99 3.89
N SER A 176 -1.77 10.18 4.03
CA SER A 176 -0.56 10.29 3.19
C SER A 176 -0.87 10.10 1.71
N ALA A 177 -1.81 9.20 1.40
CA ALA A 177 -2.28 9.00 0.03
C ALA A 177 -3.08 10.20 -0.51
N TYR A 178 -3.83 10.89 0.35
CA TYR A 178 -4.54 12.11 -0.02
C TYR A 178 -3.57 13.27 -0.33
N VAL A 179 -2.51 13.40 0.48
CA VAL A 179 -1.43 14.38 0.25
C VAL A 179 -0.69 14.10 -1.06
N HIS A 180 -0.45 12.83 -1.40
CA HIS A 180 0.17 12.44 -2.67
C HIS A 180 -0.65 12.91 -3.88
N ARG A 181 -1.99 12.76 -3.83
CA ARG A 181 -2.89 13.25 -4.89
C ARG A 181 -2.86 14.77 -5.04
N ILE A 182 -2.85 15.51 -3.94
CA ILE A 182 -2.82 16.99 -3.95
C ILE A 182 -1.46 17.51 -4.44
N SER A 183 -0.37 16.89 -3.99
CA SER A 183 0.99 17.20 -4.44
C SER A 183 1.14 17.03 -5.95
N ARG A 184 0.64 15.93 -6.51
CA ARG A 184 0.65 15.66 -7.96
C ARG A 184 -0.09 16.73 -8.76
N ILE A 185 -1.26 17.19 -8.27
CA ILE A 185 -2.01 18.30 -8.90
C ILE A 185 -1.21 19.60 -8.89
N ASN A 186 -0.46 19.88 -7.82
CA ASN A 186 0.34 21.09 -7.71
C ASN A 186 1.60 21.05 -8.60
N ILE A 187 2.26 19.90 -8.72
CA ILE A 187 3.43 19.71 -9.61
C ILE A 187 2.99 19.83 -11.09
N LEU A 188 1.87 19.21 -11.46
CA LEU A 188 1.33 19.36 -12.82
C LEU A 188 0.90 20.81 -13.12
N LYS A 189 0.38 21.54 -12.12
CA LYS A 189 0.08 22.97 -12.24
C LYS A 189 1.34 23.84 -12.37
N SER A 190 2.42 23.53 -11.65
CA SER A 190 3.68 24.28 -11.76
C SER A 190 4.26 24.12 -13.17
N TYR A 191 4.32 22.88 -13.70
CA TYR A 191 4.80 22.60 -15.05
C TYR A 191 4.02 23.34 -16.15
N ARG A 192 2.70 23.47 -16.00
CA ARG A 192 1.84 24.20 -16.94
C ARG A 192 2.06 25.72 -16.87
N ARG A 193 2.50 26.25 -15.72
CA ARG A 193 2.76 27.69 -15.50
C ARG A 193 4.11 28.17 -16.06
N TRP A 194 5.04 27.25 -16.35
CA TRP A 194 6.33 27.55 -17.00
C TRP A 194 6.30 27.38 -18.54
N ARG A 195 5.21 26.87 -19.12
CA ARG A 195 5.02 26.71 -20.58
C ARG A 195 3.97 27.65 -21.20
N GLY A 196 3.37 28.54 -20.42
CA GLY A 196 2.46 29.58 -20.89
C GLY A 196 3.07 30.95 -20.67
#